data_AF-A0A7G1NQI8-F1
#
_entry.id   AF-A0A7G1NQI8-F1
#
_cell.length_a   1.000
_cell.length_b   1.000
_cell.length_c   1.000
_cell.angle_alpha   90.00
_cell.angle_beta   90.00
_cell.angle_gamma   90.00
#
_symmetry.space_group_name_H-M   'P 1'
#
loop_
_entity.id
_entity.type
_entity.pdbx_description
1 polymer ?
#
loop_
_entity_poly.entity_id
_entity_poly.type
_entity_poly.pdbx_seq_one_letter_code
_entity_poly.pdbx_strand_id
1 'polypeptide(L)'
;MFADRYELIDRLGRGGMGEVWSARDRALHREVALKLLDPDGIAQADLPRRFEREAVAAAQIVHPNVAALYDRGIRDDVLFLVMEKVDGQTLTARLQAESPFPVTRAVAIASGICAALEAAHRAQVIHYDIKPHNVIVTGDGLVKVIDFGIAGFVQAAFTVARSTQLTPAGTPEFGAPEQFLTERGDERSDLYALGGTLFAMLAGRPPFTGHNSLAVVRRKLDEEAPPLDAFRPGLPLELTALVAELLERNPDRRPRSAQQVQQRLQALLASCAAADAPTAAMPPTQRTRLMDDTRRAPRPPSPDSWNRASTDETPFTADALLPRRFTNDMDIEFARIAEDTRPSREAGPSDLIGELARRDCTEVVAGVYAEQPGPHATPENPVYVSVQVFAFPDVEMAQGAHKYLGDGGGVWRLTMWSARDGGGLAPCPDKVYRSYRWRYSWRVHRYLAVALAYRADLTNDGSIGPWLAAAARRAARSTGPQNHDG
;
A
#
# COMPACT_ATOMS: atom_id res chain seq x y z
N MET A 1 32.81 21.26 -7.32
CA MET A 1 32.15 22.56 -7.63
C MET A 1 31.07 22.27 -8.66
N PHE A 2 29.83 22.70 -8.43
CA PHE A 2 28.71 22.48 -9.34
C PHE A 2 28.13 23.81 -9.81
N ALA A 3 27.84 23.94 -11.11
CA ALA A 3 27.40 25.17 -11.76
C ALA A 3 28.22 26.42 -11.36
N ASP A 4 29.52 26.25 -11.17
CA ASP A 4 30.49 27.29 -10.77
C ASP A 4 30.12 28.11 -9.50
N ARG A 5 29.15 27.65 -8.69
CA ARG A 5 28.62 28.37 -7.51
C ARG A 5 28.40 27.48 -6.29
N TYR A 6 27.97 26.24 -6.48
CA TYR A 6 27.57 25.34 -5.39
C TYR A 6 28.66 24.32 -5.07
N GLU A 7 29.26 24.44 -3.89
CA GLU A 7 30.30 23.52 -3.42
C GLU A 7 29.64 22.35 -2.72
N LEU A 8 29.65 21.18 -3.35
CA LEU A 8 29.11 19.95 -2.76
C LEU A 8 29.95 19.57 -1.54
N ILE A 9 29.27 19.30 -0.42
CA ILE A 9 29.88 18.91 0.85
C ILE A 9 29.64 17.41 1.05
N ASP A 10 28.40 17.02 1.35
CA ASP A 10 28.01 15.65 1.68
C ASP A 10 26.77 15.24 0.89
N ARG A 11 26.68 13.97 0.51
CA ARG A 11 25.45 13.44 -0.08
C ARG A 11 24.44 13.15 1.02
N LEU A 12 23.28 13.80 0.97
CA LEU A 12 22.19 13.63 1.92
C LEU A 12 21.31 12.42 1.57
N GLY A 13 21.20 12.07 0.29
CA GLY A 13 20.44 10.91 -0.15
C GLY A 13 20.50 10.66 -1.65
N ARG A 14 20.05 9.48 -2.05
CA ARG A 14 19.85 9.08 -3.45
C ARG A 14 18.51 8.36 -3.58
N GLY A 15 17.71 8.76 -4.56
CA GLY A 15 16.41 8.17 -4.86
C GLY A 15 16.27 7.83 -6.34
N GLY A 16 15.09 7.36 -6.74
CA GLY A 16 14.81 6.98 -8.14
C GLY A 16 14.80 8.13 -9.15
N MET A 17 14.89 9.38 -8.68
CA MET A 17 14.84 10.59 -9.52
C MET A 17 16.13 11.42 -9.46
N GLY A 18 17.18 10.90 -8.81
CA GLY A 18 18.48 11.56 -8.69
C GLY A 18 19.04 11.61 -7.27
N GLU A 19 19.90 12.58 -7.01
CA GLU A 19 20.67 12.71 -5.77
C GLU A 19 20.41 14.04 -5.08
N VAL A 20 20.49 14.04 -3.74
CA VAL A 20 20.41 15.26 -2.93
C VAL A 20 21.72 15.42 -2.17
N TRP A 21 22.31 16.60 -2.26
CA TRP A 21 23.58 16.97 -1.67
C TRP A 21 23.42 18.16 -0.73
N SER A 22 24.09 18.14 0.42
CA SER A 22 24.40 19.34 1.19
C SER A 22 25.47 20.09 0.41
N ALA A 23 25.22 21.36 0.12
CA ALA A 23 26.16 22.20 -0.62
C ALA A 23 26.29 23.57 0.04
N ARG A 24 27.42 24.24 -0.18
CA ARG A 24 27.62 25.64 0.17
C ARG A 24 27.40 26.50 -1.08
N ASP A 25 26.44 27.41 -1.01
CA ASP A 25 26.29 28.48 -1.97
C ASP A 25 27.39 29.51 -1.73
N ARG A 26 28.40 29.54 -2.60
CA ARG A 26 29.54 30.45 -2.44
C ARG A 26 29.22 31.91 -2.71
N ALA A 27 28.15 32.20 -3.45
CA ALA A 27 27.74 33.58 -3.72
C ALA A 27 27.01 34.20 -2.52
N LEU A 28 26.22 33.40 -1.81
CA LEU A 28 25.42 33.86 -0.66
C LEU A 28 25.97 33.39 0.71
N HIS A 29 27.08 32.65 0.71
CA HIS A 29 27.75 32.10 1.90
C HIS A 29 26.81 31.35 2.86
N ARG A 30 25.93 30.50 2.32
CA ARG A 30 24.99 29.69 3.11
C ARG A 30 24.99 28.23 2.69
N GLU A 31 24.54 27.35 3.58
CA GLU A 31 24.31 25.95 3.25
C GLU A 31 22.93 25.75 2.63
N VAL A 32 22.86 24.87 1.65
CA VAL A 32 21.67 24.58 0.84
C VAL A 32 21.58 23.08 0.56
N ALA A 33 20.37 22.59 0.30
CA ALA A 33 20.16 21.26 -0.25
C ALA A 33 20.08 21.37 -1.78
N LEU A 34 21.03 20.76 -2.48
CA LEU A 34 21.10 20.72 -3.93
C LEU A 34 20.57 19.37 -4.42
N LYS A 35 19.41 19.36 -5.07
CA LYS A 35 18.82 18.17 -5.70
C LYS A 35 19.18 18.15 -7.17
N LEU A 36 19.97 17.15 -7.56
CA LEU A 36 20.37 16.86 -8.93
C LEU A 36 19.41 15.81 -9.48
N LEU A 37 18.73 16.14 -10.56
CA LEU A 37 17.78 15.26 -11.24
C LEU A 37 18.46 14.74 -12.50
N ASP A 38 18.57 13.42 -12.59
CA ASP A 38 19.11 12.73 -13.75
C ASP A 38 17.93 12.25 -14.61
N PRO A 39 17.68 12.87 -15.78
CA PRO A 39 16.57 12.49 -16.64
C PRO A 39 16.85 11.24 -17.48
N ASP A 40 17.94 10.48 -17.24
CA ASP A 40 18.26 9.24 -17.94
C ASP A 40 17.01 8.33 -18.10
N GLY A 41 16.48 8.31 -19.33
CA GLY A 41 15.24 7.61 -19.70
C GLY A 41 14.09 8.47 -20.25
N ILE A 42 14.15 9.80 -20.15
CA ILE A 42 13.09 10.70 -20.65
C ILE A 42 13.65 11.60 -21.76
N ALA A 43 13.71 11.05 -22.98
CA ALA A 43 13.96 11.84 -24.18
C ALA A 43 12.72 12.70 -24.50
N GLN A 44 12.63 13.92 -23.96
CA GLN A 44 11.59 14.88 -24.32
C GLN A 44 12.12 16.30 -24.47
N ALA A 45 11.94 16.87 -25.67
CA ALA A 45 12.31 18.24 -26.01
C ALA A 45 11.65 19.33 -25.14
N ASP A 46 10.56 19.00 -24.42
CA ASP A 46 9.79 19.93 -23.58
C ASP A 46 10.10 19.83 -22.08
N LEU A 47 10.94 18.89 -21.67
CA LEU A 47 11.24 18.61 -20.26
C LEU A 47 11.89 19.84 -19.57
N PRO A 48 12.90 20.52 -20.14
CA PRO A 48 13.45 21.75 -19.57
C PRO A 48 12.38 22.84 -19.35
N ARG A 49 11.56 23.15 -20.38
CA ARG A 49 10.56 24.23 -20.29
C ARG A 49 9.51 23.99 -19.21
N ARG A 50 9.09 22.73 -19.02
CA ARG A 50 8.15 22.38 -17.94
C ARG A 50 8.82 22.48 -16.58
N PHE A 51 10.06 21.99 -16.44
CA PHE A 51 10.83 22.11 -15.21
C PHE A 51 10.94 23.57 -14.78
N GLU A 52 11.25 24.45 -15.74
CA GLU A 52 11.36 25.88 -15.49
C GLU A 52 10.07 26.50 -14.96
N ARG A 53 8.93 26.13 -15.55
CA ARG A 53 7.61 26.66 -15.16
C ARG A 53 7.18 26.16 -13.78
N GLU A 54 7.29 24.86 -13.53
CA GLU A 54 6.89 24.26 -12.25
C GLU A 54 7.78 24.76 -11.10
N ALA A 55 9.10 24.90 -11.33
CA ALA A 55 10.02 25.46 -10.35
C ALA A 55 9.72 26.93 -10.04
N VAL A 56 9.33 27.75 -11.02
CA VAL A 56 8.95 29.14 -10.77
C VAL A 56 7.69 29.21 -9.92
N ALA A 57 6.70 28.35 -10.17
CA ALA A 57 5.49 28.28 -9.36
C ALA A 57 5.81 27.84 -7.92
N ALA A 58 6.64 26.81 -7.75
CA ALA A 58 7.07 26.33 -6.43
C ALA A 58 7.87 27.39 -5.64
N ALA A 59 8.68 28.21 -6.32
CA ALA A 59 9.43 29.29 -5.68
C ALA A 59 8.55 30.43 -5.12
N GLN A 60 7.30 30.57 -5.56
CA GLN A 60 6.35 31.55 -5.01
C GLN A 60 5.77 31.13 -3.65
N ILE A 61 5.97 29.87 -3.25
CA ILE A 61 5.42 29.34 -1.99
C ILE A 61 6.31 29.79 -0.83
N VAL A 62 5.89 30.84 -0.13
CA VAL A 62 6.56 31.33 1.07
C VAL A 62 5.73 30.96 2.30
N HIS A 63 6.18 29.96 3.05
CA HIS A 63 5.50 29.52 4.27
C HIS A 63 6.47 28.82 5.24
N PRO A 64 6.35 29.01 6.58
CA PRO A 64 7.21 28.35 7.56
C PRO A 64 7.22 26.82 7.47
N ASN A 65 6.10 26.20 7.08
CA ASN A 65 6.00 24.75 6.94
C ASN A 65 6.41 24.20 5.56
N VAL A 66 6.91 25.05 4.66
CA VAL A 66 7.42 24.66 3.34
C VAL A 66 8.92 24.92 3.32
N ALA A 67 9.68 23.95 2.82
CA ALA A 67 11.10 24.19 2.55
C ALA A 67 11.23 25.09 1.31
N ALA A 68 11.90 26.22 1.48
CA ALA A 68 12.00 27.21 0.42
C ALA A 68 12.80 26.69 -0.78
N LEU A 69 12.31 26.97 -2.00
CA LEU A 69 13.08 26.80 -3.22
C LEU A 69 13.81 28.11 -3.53
N TYR A 70 15.14 28.08 -3.49
CA TYR A 70 15.99 29.25 -3.65
C TYR A 70 16.41 29.52 -5.09
N ASP A 71 16.71 28.46 -5.85
CA ASP A 71 17.24 28.58 -7.21
C ASP A 71 16.97 27.29 -7.99
N ARG A 72 17.10 27.37 -9.32
CA ARG A 72 16.99 26.23 -10.23
C ARG A 72 17.86 26.45 -11.46
N GLY A 73 18.27 25.38 -12.11
CA GLY A 73 18.99 25.50 -13.37
C GLY A 73 19.22 24.18 -14.07
N ILE A 74 20.00 24.28 -15.15
CA ILE A 74 20.40 23.16 -15.99
C ILE A 74 21.91 23.28 -16.17
N ARG A 75 22.64 22.19 -15.91
CA ARG A 75 24.08 22.13 -16.14
C ARG A 75 24.46 20.76 -16.68
N ASP A 76 25.12 20.74 -17.83
CA ASP A 76 25.58 19.50 -18.49
C ASP A 76 24.43 18.47 -18.60
N ASP A 77 23.26 18.94 -19.06
CA ASP A 77 21.97 18.21 -19.16
C ASP A 77 21.35 17.69 -17.85
N VAL A 78 21.97 17.99 -16.70
CA VAL A 78 21.42 17.71 -15.37
C VAL A 78 20.56 18.89 -14.91
N LEU A 79 19.28 18.61 -14.63
CA LEU A 79 18.39 19.59 -13.99
C LEU A 79 18.72 19.65 -12.50
N PHE A 80 18.78 20.84 -11.91
CA PHE A 80 19.04 20.98 -10.49
C PHE A 80 18.13 21.99 -9.80
N LEU A 81 17.84 21.72 -8.53
CA LEU A 81 17.08 22.57 -7.63
C LEU A 81 17.91 22.87 -6.39
N VAL A 82 17.89 24.13 -5.97
CA VAL A 82 18.57 24.60 -4.77
C VAL A 82 17.51 24.95 -3.75
N MET A 83 17.49 24.23 -2.64
CA MET A 83 16.44 24.30 -1.65
C MET A 83 17.01 24.64 -0.27
N GLU A 84 16.13 25.04 0.63
CA GLU A 84 16.41 25.12 2.06
C GLU A 84 16.94 23.78 2.56
N LYS A 85 18.14 23.79 3.15
CA LYS A 85 18.65 22.67 3.93
C LYS A 85 17.96 22.72 5.29
N VAL A 86 17.05 21.78 5.53
CA VAL A 86 16.32 21.68 6.79
C VAL A 86 17.08 20.78 7.75
N ASP A 87 17.48 21.33 8.90
CA ASP A 87 18.11 20.56 9.98
C ASP A 87 17.02 19.85 10.80
N GLY A 88 16.83 18.56 10.54
CA GLY A 88 15.82 17.75 11.20
C GLY A 88 15.86 16.29 10.77
N GLN A 89 14.86 15.53 11.20
CA GLN A 89 14.70 14.13 10.81
C GLN A 89 13.47 13.97 9.92
N THR A 90 13.57 13.12 8.90
CA THR A 90 12.40 12.75 8.09
C THR A 90 11.37 12.04 8.97
N LEU A 91 10.09 12.21 8.64
CA LEU A 91 9.00 11.52 9.31
C LEU A 91 9.14 10.00 9.12
N THR A 92 9.69 9.53 8.00
CA THR A 92 10.07 8.11 7.83
C THR A 92 11.00 7.62 8.92
N ALA A 93 12.12 8.33 9.17
CA ALA A 93 13.08 7.93 10.20
C ALA A 93 12.45 7.92 11.59
N ARG A 94 11.59 8.90 11.88
CA ARG A 94 10.85 8.96 13.15
C ARG A 94 9.82 7.84 13.29
N LEU A 95 9.11 7.48 12.22
CA LEU A 95 8.18 6.35 12.24
C LEU A 95 8.92 5.03 12.53
N GLN A 96 10.09 4.84 11.94
CA GLN A 96 10.91 3.65 12.21
C GLN A 96 11.36 3.57 13.67
N ALA A 97 11.68 4.71 14.29
CA ALA A 97 12.16 4.76 15.66
C ALA A 97 11.04 4.70 16.72
N GLU A 98 9.90 5.33 16.45
CA GLU A 98 8.95 5.72 17.52
C GLU A 98 7.47 5.41 17.17
N SER A 99 7.17 4.75 16.05
CA SER A 99 5.77 4.44 15.71
C SER A 99 5.19 3.31 16.59
N PRO A 100 3.86 3.33 16.86
CA PRO A 100 2.89 4.36 16.50
C PRO A 100 3.01 5.62 17.39
N PHE A 101 2.74 6.80 16.82
CA PHE A 101 2.90 8.07 17.54
C PHE A 101 1.74 8.37 18.51
N PRO A 102 1.97 9.10 19.61
CA PRO A 102 0.88 9.70 20.38
C PRO A 102 -0.04 10.55 19.51
N VAL A 103 -1.35 10.54 19.80
CA VAL A 103 -2.38 11.24 19.00
C VAL A 103 -2.05 12.72 18.86
N THR A 104 -1.72 13.38 19.97
CA THR A 104 -1.36 14.81 20.00
C THR A 104 -0.22 15.14 19.05
N ARG A 105 0.81 14.28 18.99
CA ARG A 105 1.95 14.45 18.08
C ARG A 105 1.57 14.22 16.61
N ALA A 106 0.84 13.15 16.32
CA ALA A 106 0.39 12.87 14.95
C ALA A 106 -0.51 14.00 14.40
N VAL A 107 -1.41 14.51 15.23
CA VAL A 107 -2.31 15.62 14.88
C VAL A 107 -1.54 16.93 14.70
N ALA A 108 -0.57 17.24 15.57
CA ALA A 108 0.28 18.41 15.41
C ALA A 108 1.10 18.37 14.11
N ILE A 109 1.68 17.22 13.78
CA ILE A 109 2.43 17.03 12.52
C ILE A 109 1.49 17.19 11.32
N ALA A 110 0.33 16.52 11.33
CA ALA A 110 -0.66 16.64 10.25
C ALA A 110 -1.16 18.07 10.08
N SER A 111 -1.34 18.82 11.17
CA SER A 111 -1.71 20.25 11.13
C SER A 111 -0.64 21.10 10.45
N GLY A 112 0.65 20.83 10.69
CA GLY A 112 1.76 21.48 9.99
C GLY A 112 1.82 21.14 8.51
N ILE A 113 1.54 19.88 8.13
CA ILE A 113 1.41 19.48 6.71
C ILE A 113 0.24 20.21 6.05
N CYS A 114 -0.92 20.32 6.71
CA CYS A 114 -2.06 21.07 6.18
C CYS A 114 -1.70 22.55 5.93
N ALA A 115 -0.94 23.17 6.83
CA ALA A 115 -0.51 24.56 6.65
C ALA A 115 0.40 24.72 5.41
N ALA A 116 1.28 23.75 5.17
CA ALA A 116 2.14 23.71 3.99
C ALA A 116 1.32 23.51 2.69
N LEU A 117 0.38 22.56 2.71
CA LEU A 117 -0.50 22.28 1.58
C LEU A 117 -1.38 23.48 1.23
N GLU A 118 -2.00 24.13 2.21
CA GLU A 118 -2.81 25.32 2.00
C GLU A 118 -2.02 26.45 1.33
N ALA A 119 -0.78 26.68 1.79
CA ALA A 119 0.09 27.68 1.19
C ALA A 119 0.43 27.35 -0.28
N ALA A 120 0.67 26.08 -0.59
CA ALA A 120 0.96 25.62 -1.95
C ALA A 120 -0.28 25.68 -2.86
N HIS A 121 -1.44 25.22 -2.39
CA HIS A 121 -2.70 25.21 -3.13
C HIS A 121 -3.15 26.64 -3.46
N ARG A 122 -2.95 27.60 -2.56
CA ARG A 122 -3.19 29.03 -2.84
C ARG A 122 -2.27 29.59 -3.93
N ALA A 123 -1.07 29.05 -4.07
CA ALA A 123 -0.14 29.35 -5.17
C ALA A 123 -0.42 28.49 -6.43
N GLN A 124 -1.52 27.73 -6.46
CA GLN A 124 -1.91 26.80 -7.52
C GLN A 124 -0.88 25.69 -7.78
N VAL A 125 -0.13 25.30 -6.75
CA VAL A 125 0.83 24.19 -6.80
C VAL A 125 0.28 23.01 -6.02
N ILE A 126 0.15 21.87 -6.70
CA ILE A 126 -0.23 20.59 -6.09
C ILE A 126 1.06 19.78 -5.85
N HIS A 127 1.18 19.15 -4.70
CA HIS A 127 2.41 18.43 -4.34
C HIS A 127 2.51 17.06 -5.05
N TYR A 128 1.44 16.27 -5.08
CA TYR A 128 1.33 14.92 -5.66
C TYR A 128 2.15 13.79 -5.03
N ASP A 129 2.96 14.05 -4.00
CA ASP A 129 3.84 13.04 -3.38
C ASP A 129 3.98 13.28 -1.87
N ILE A 130 2.89 13.62 -1.20
CA ILE A 130 2.88 13.71 0.26
C ILE A 130 3.07 12.31 0.85
N LYS A 131 4.16 12.13 1.60
CA LYS A 131 4.50 10.89 2.29
C LYS A 131 5.50 11.17 3.41
N PRO A 132 5.70 10.25 4.36
CA PRO A 132 6.65 10.43 5.47
C PRO A 132 8.09 10.79 5.05
N HIS A 133 8.53 10.41 3.85
CA HIS A 133 9.87 10.76 3.38
C HIS A 133 10.01 12.25 3.05
N ASN A 134 8.93 12.90 2.60
CA ASN A 134 8.92 14.29 2.14
C ASN A 134 8.48 15.26 3.26
N VAL A 135 8.47 14.79 4.51
CA VAL A 135 8.16 15.59 5.69
C VAL A 135 9.34 15.52 6.65
N ILE A 136 9.92 16.66 6.99
CA ILE A 136 10.98 16.78 7.98
C ILE A 136 10.40 17.42 9.24
N VAL A 137 10.77 16.89 10.39
CA VAL A 137 10.49 17.50 11.70
C VAL A 137 11.82 17.95 12.30
N THR A 138 11.94 19.24 12.54
CA THR A 138 13.11 19.87 13.13
C THR A 138 13.22 19.59 14.64
N GLY A 139 14.36 19.95 15.24
CA GLY A 139 14.60 19.75 16.68
C GLY A 139 13.60 20.48 17.60
N ASP A 140 13.12 21.65 17.18
CA ASP A 140 12.08 22.44 17.85
C ASP A 140 10.64 22.00 17.52
N GLY A 141 10.47 20.96 16.69
CA GLY A 141 9.16 20.38 16.38
C GLY A 141 8.43 21.03 15.20
N LEU A 142 9.05 21.98 14.50
CA LEU A 142 8.49 22.56 13.28
C LEU A 142 8.45 21.50 12.16
N VAL A 143 7.32 21.42 11.48
CA VAL A 143 7.14 20.58 10.30
C VAL A 143 7.59 21.35 9.06
N LYS A 144 8.42 20.73 8.23
CA LYS A 144 8.84 21.23 6.92
C LYS A 144 8.51 20.19 5.86
N VAL A 145 7.65 20.55 4.92
CA VAL A 145 7.34 19.73 3.74
C VAL A 145 8.30 20.14 2.62
N ILE A 146 8.94 19.16 2.01
CA ILE A 146 9.95 19.33 0.94
C ILE A 146 9.40 18.86 -0.41
N ASP A 147 10.08 19.16 -1.51
CA ASP A 147 9.79 18.62 -2.86
C ASP A 147 8.45 19.03 -3.51
N PHE A 148 7.89 20.20 -3.16
CA PHE A 148 6.72 20.75 -3.85
C PHE A 148 6.96 20.94 -5.36
N GLY A 149 5.98 20.55 -6.18
CA GLY A 149 5.95 20.80 -7.63
C GLY A 149 6.85 19.89 -8.48
N ILE A 150 7.77 19.13 -7.88
CA ILE A 150 8.69 18.24 -8.63
C ILE A 150 7.95 16.97 -9.07
N ALA A 151 7.09 16.40 -8.23
CA ALA A 151 6.35 15.19 -8.57
C ALA A 151 5.28 15.43 -9.66
N GLY A 152 4.67 16.62 -9.71
CA GLY A 152 3.78 17.02 -10.80
C GLY A 152 4.49 17.16 -12.15
N PHE A 153 5.70 17.73 -12.12
CA PHE A 153 6.61 17.76 -13.28
C PHE A 153 6.95 16.36 -13.79
N VAL A 154 7.29 15.45 -12.87
CA VAL A 154 7.62 14.05 -13.16
C VAL A 154 6.39 13.30 -13.68
N GLN A 155 5.23 13.38 -13.00
CA GLN A 155 3.97 12.81 -13.48
C GLN A 155 3.62 13.27 -14.91
N ALA A 156 3.77 14.57 -15.20
CA ALA A 156 3.53 15.10 -16.53
C ALA A 156 4.55 14.61 -17.57
N ALA A 157 5.82 14.44 -17.19
CA ALA A 157 6.88 13.88 -18.05
C ALA A 157 6.64 12.39 -18.34
N PHE A 158 6.29 11.60 -17.31
CA PHE A 158 5.93 10.17 -17.43
C PHE A 158 4.61 9.96 -18.19
N THR A 159 3.64 10.88 -18.09
CA THR A 159 2.37 10.82 -18.85
C THR A 159 2.59 11.09 -20.35
N VAL A 160 3.56 11.95 -20.72
CA VAL A 160 3.89 12.27 -22.12
C VAL A 160 4.81 11.20 -22.74
N ALA A 161 5.64 10.50 -21.94
CA ALA A 161 6.58 9.46 -22.38
C ALA A 161 5.94 8.09 -22.71
N ARG A 162 4.67 8.04 -23.13
CA ARG A 162 3.87 6.80 -23.30
C ARG A 162 4.67 5.59 -23.84
N SER A 163 4.33 4.40 -23.32
CA SER A 163 4.57 3.05 -23.87
C SER A 163 5.92 2.40 -23.55
N THR A 164 6.03 1.65 -22.43
CA THR A 164 6.72 0.32 -22.33
C THR A 164 7.03 -0.15 -20.91
N GLN A 165 7.01 0.70 -19.88
CA GLN A 165 7.33 0.31 -18.50
C GLN A 165 6.31 0.88 -17.51
N LEU A 166 5.41 0.02 -17.03
CA LEU A 166 4.49 0.33 -15.91
C LEU A 166 5.25 0.18 -14.59
N THR A 167 6.27 1.02 -14.39
CA THR A 167 6.77 1.27 -13.04
C THR A 167 6.16 2.60 -12.64
N PRO A 168 5.18 2.63 -11.71
CA PRO A 168 4.71 3.90 -11.16
C PRO A 168 5.93 4.65 -10.64
N ALA A 169 6.22 5.83 -11.18
CA ALA A 169 7.25 6.70 -10.64
C ALA A 169 6.79 7.16 -9.26
N GLY A 170 7.15 6.44 -8.20
CA GLY A 170 6.78 6.79 -6.83
C GLY A 170 6.53 5.61 -5.89
N THR A 171 6.16 5.97 -4.66
CA THR A 171 5.81 5.07 -3.54
C THR A 171 4.27 5.00 -3.50
N PRO A 172 3.62 4.02 -4.17
CA PRO A 172 2.16 3.99 -4.37
C PRO A 172 1.36 3.93 -3.06
N GLU A 173 1.98 3.58 -1.95
CA GLU A 173 1.41 3.43 -0.61
C GLU A 173 0.62 4.68 -0.16
N PHE A 174 1.05 5.87 -0.56
CA PHE A 174 0.41 7.14 -0.18
C PHE A 174 -0.36 7.81 -1.31
N GLY A 175 0.00 7.55 -2.57
CA GLY A 175 -0.65 8.17 -3.74
C GLY A 175 -2.16 7.90 -3.81
N ALA A 176 -2.89 8.88 -4.33
CA ALA A 176 -4.34 8.84 -4.46
C ALA A 176 -4.79 7.96 -5.64
N PRO A 177 -5.95 7.28 -5.55
CA PRO A 177 -6.47 6.38 -6.58
C PRO A 177 -6.49 7.00 -7.99
N GLU A 178 -6.96 8.24 -8.09
CA GLU A 178 -7.11 8.97 -9.36
C GLU A 178 -5.77 9.21 -10.08
N GLN A 179 -4.66 9.34 -9.34
CA GLN A 179 -3.32 9.51 -9.91
C GLN A 179 -2.86 8.30 -10.74
N PHE A 180 -3.50 7.14 -10.58
CA PHE A 180 -3.19 5.92 -11.32
C PHE A 180 -4.17 5.61 -12.46
N LEU A 181 -5.28 6.35 -12.57
CA LEU A 181 -6.38 6.06 -13.49
C LEU A 181 -6.37 6.90 -14.78
N THR A 182 -5.33 7.72 -15.00
CA THR A 182 -5.19 8.72 -16.09
C THR A 182 -5.87 10.07 -15.86
N GLU A 183 -6.55 10.25 -14.73
CA GLU A 183 -7.08 11.54 -14.31
C GLU A 183 -5.96 12.40 -13.70
N ARG A 184 -5.87 13.67 -14.12
CA ARG A 184 -5.06 14.64 -13.37
C ARG A 184 -5.76 14.86 -12.05
N GLY A 185 -5.11 14.46 -10.96
CA GLY A 185 -5.57 14.80 -9.61
C GLY A 185 -5.61 16.31 -9.40
N ASP A 186 -6.19 16.73 -8.29
CA ASP A 186 -6.21 18.11 -7.83
C ASP A 186 -5.67 18.20 -6.39
N GLU A 187 -5.88 19.33 -5.72
CA GLU A 187 -5.55 19.51 -4.30
C GLU A 187 -6.06 18.38 -3.37
N ARG A 188 -7.15 17.70 -3.74
CA ARG A 188 -7.74 16.60 -2.94
C ARG A 188 -6.93 15.31 -3.05
N SER A 189 -6.05 15.19 -4.04
CA SER A 189 -5.07 14.10 -4.09
C SER A 189 -4.02 14.25 -2.99
N ASP A 190 -3.59 15.48 -2.68
CA ASP A 190 -2.69 15.74 -1.55
C ASP A 190 -3.38 15.45 -0.21
N LEU A 191 -4.68 15.71 -0.09
CA LEU A 191 -5.47 15.40 1.09
C LEU A 191 -5.60 13.89 1.32
N TYR A 192 -5.76 13.10 0.26
CA TYR A 192 -5.74 11.65 0.37
C TYR A 192 -4.38 11.14 0.86
N ALA A 193 -3.30 11.67 0.30
CA ALA A 193 -1.94 11.31 0.69
C ALA A 193 -1.60 11.73 2.13
N LEU A 194 -2.14 12.87 2.59
CA LEU A 194 -2.15 13.27 4.00
C LEU A 194 -2.90 12.24 4.87
N GLY A 195 -4.08 11.78 4.43
CA GLY A 195 -4.84 10.72 5.11
C GLY A 195 -4.01 9.45 5.31
N GLY A 196 -3.30 9.01 4.26
CA GLY A 196 -2.40 7.86 4.33
C GLY A 196 -1.21 8.10 5.27
N THR A 197 -0.65 9.31 5.28
CA THR A 197 0.45 9.71 6.17
C THR A 197 0.00 9.75 7.63
N LEU A 198 -1.17 10.31 7.91
CA LEU A 198 -1.77 10.35 9.25
C LEU A 198 -2.12 8.94 9.74
N PHE A 199 -2.67 8.10 8.88
CA PHE A 199 -2.89 6.68 9.16
C PHE A 199 -1.57 6.00 9.54
N ALA A 200 -0.50 6.20 8.78
CA ALA A 200 0.81 5.62 9.08
C ALA A 200 1.38 6.10 10.43
N MET A 201 1.23 7.37 10.78
CA MET A 201 1.62 7.88 12.11
C MET A 201 0.84 7.22 13.24
N LEU A 202 -0.46 6.99 13.05
CA LEU A 202 -1.33 6.46 14.10
C LEU A 202 -1.28 4.94 14.20
N ALA A 203 -1.16 4.21 13.09
CA ALA A 203 -1.18 2.74 13.04
C ALA A 203 0.22 2.10 12.89
N GLY A 204 1.27 2.88 12.65
CA GLY A 204 2.63 2.38 12.39
C GLY A 204 2.83 1.78 11.00
N ARG A 205 1.82 1.80 10.13
CA ARG A 205 1.85 1.27 8.77
C ARG A 205 0.92 2.05 7.85
N PRO A 206 1.17 2.13 6.52
CA PRO A 206 0.22 2.72 5.59
C PRO A 206 -1.07 1.88 5.50
N PRO A 207 -2.19 2.50 5.07
CA PRO A 207 -3.50 1.83 5.00
C PRO A 207 -3.52 0.68 3.99
N PHE A 208 -2.82 0.85 2.86
CA PHE A 208 -2.71 -0.17 1.82
C PHE A 208 -1.28 -0.68 1.75
N THR A 209 -1.11 -2.00 1.83
CA THR A 209 0.16 -2.70 1.60
C THR A 209 -0.05 -3.84 0.60
N GLY A 210 1.03 -4.24 -0.05
CA GLY A 210 1.01 -5.30 -1.05
C GLY A 210 2.42 -5.81 -1.32
N HIS A 211 2.50 -6.96 -1.98
CA HIS A 211 3.78 -7.60 -2.34
C HIS A 211 4.54 -6.87 -3.46
N ASN A 212 3.87 -5.96 -4.18
CA ASN A 212 4.49 -5.04 -5.13
C ASN A 212 3.63 -3.77 -5.31
N SER A 213 4.19 -2.79 -6.00
CA SER A 213 3.56 -1.50 -6.28
C SER A 213 2.21 -1.62 -6.99
N LEU A 214 2.10 -2.52 -7.97
CA LEU A 214 0.86 -2.73 -8.74
C LEU A 214 -0.26 -3.29 -7.86
N ALA A 215 0.07 -4.19 -6.93
CA ALA A 215 -0.87 -4.74 -5.97
C ALA A 215 -1.42 -3.63 -5.06
N VAL A 216 -0.54 -2.75 -4.54
CA VAL A 216 -0.96 -1.60 -3.72
C VAL A 216 -1.90 -0.69 -4.50
N VAL A 217 -1.55 -0.34 -5.75
CA VAL A 217 -2.40 0.46 -6.63
C VAL A 217 -3.75 -0.23 -6.84
N ARG A 218 -3.77 -1.52 -7.20
CA ARG A 218 -5.02 -2.24 -7.44
C ARG A 218 -5.94 -2.22 -6.22
N ARG A 219 -5.39 -2.42 -5.01
CA ARG A 219 -6.17 -2.34 -3.77
C ARG A 219 -6.76 -0.95 -3.56
N LYS A 220 -6.01 0.11 -3.82
CA LYS A 220 -6.53 1.50 -3.74
C LYS A 220 -7.65 1.78 -4.75
N LEU A 221 -7.60 1.15 -5.92
CA LEU A 221 -8.61 1.30 -6.95
C LEU A 221 -9.88 0.50 -6.64
N ASP A 222 -9.75 -0.68 -6.05
CA ASP A 222 -10.86 -1.64 -5.90
C ASP A 222 -11.47 -1.67 -4.49
N GLU A 223 -10.65 -1.50 -3.45
CA GLU A 223 -11.00 -1.70 -2.04
C GLU A 223 -11.23 -0.36 -1.33
N GLU A 224 -12.11 -0.37 -0.33
CA GLU A 224 -12.21 0.73 0.63
C GLU A 224 -10.98 0.72 1.57
N ALA A 225 -10.59 1.90 2.06
CA ALA A 225 -9.53 1.99 3.05
C ALA A 225 -9.95 1.27 4.33
N PRO A 226 -9.06 0.46 4.92
CA PRO A 226 -9.43 -0.26 6.13
C PRO A 226 -9.58 0.74 7.28
N PRO A 227 -10.49 0.48 8.23
CA PRO A 227 -10.80 1.45 9.27
C PRO A 227 -9.63 1.55 10.25
N LEU A 228 -9.25 2.79 10.62
CA LEU A 228 -8.04 3.04 11.40
C LEU A 228 -8.11 2.45 12.83
N ASP A 229 -9.31 2.45 13.41
CA ASP A 229 -9.58 1.89 14.75
C ASP A 229 -9.36 0.38 14.82
N ALA A 230 -9.43 -0.35 13.70
CA ALA A 230 -9.06 -1.77 13.64
C ALA A 230 -7.56 -2.01 13.87
N PHE A 231 -6.70 -1.03 13.56
CA PHE A 231 -5.25 -1.12 13.81
C PHE A 231 -4.84 -0.44 15.11
N ARG A 232 -5.61 0.58 15.54
CA ARG A 232 -5.40 1.25 16.82
C ARG A 232 -6.72 1.56 17.52
N PRO A 233 -7.19 0.64 18.38
CA PRO A 233 -8.38 0.86 19.19
C PRO A 233 -8.21 2.04 20.16
N GLY A 234 -9.32 2.69 20.51
CA GLY A 234 -9.33 3.77 21.51
C GLY A 234 -8.95 5.16 20.99
N LEU A 235 -8.85 5.33 19.67
CA LEU A 235 -8.69 6.66 19.06
C LEU A 235 -10.00 7.48 19.17
N PRO A 236 -9.90 8.83 19.24
CA PRO A 236 -11.07 9.70 19.18
C PRO A 236 -11.88 9.45 17.89
N LEU A 237 -13.20 9.28 18.03
CA LEU A 237 -14.09 8.96 16.91
C LEU A 237 -13.98 9.97 15.77
N GLU A 238 -13.91 11.26 16.11
CA GLU A 238 -13.75 12.36 15.15
C GLU A 238 -12.45 12.27 14.35
N LEU A 239 -11.36 11.76 14.95
CA LEU A 239 -10.09 11.55 14.27
C LEU A 239 -10.17 10.38 13.30
N THR A 240 -10.74 9.25 13.73
CA THR A 240 -10.97 8.08 12.86
C THR A 240 -11.86 8.44 11.68
N ALA A 241 -12.94 9.20 11.92
CA ALA A 241 -13.83 9.68 10.86
C ALA A 241 -13.11 10.60 9.87
N LEU A 242 -12.29 11.55 10.36
CA LEU A 242 -11.50 12.42 9.49
C LEU A 242 -10.52 11.63 8.61
N VAL A 243 -9.82 10.63 9.17
CA VAL A 243 -8.90 9.78 8.40
C VAL A 243 -9.65 8.96 7.34
N ALA A 244 -10.80 8.41 7.67
CA ALA A 244 -11.65 7.69 6.71
C ALA A 244 -12.12 8.60 5.56
N GLU A 245 -12.55 9.83 5.88
CA GLU A 245 -12.99 10.82 4.90
C GLU A 245 -11.85 11.28 3.98
N LEU A 246 -10.64 11.48 4.50
CA LEU A 246 -9.45 11.76 3.68
C LEU A 246 -9.12 10.61 2.72
N LEU A 247 -9.32 9.37 3.16
CA LEU A 247 -9.03 8.15 2.40
C LEU A 247 -10.20 7.68 1.50
N GLU A 248 -11.24 8.50 1.34
CA GLU A 248 -12.31 8.23 0.39
C GLU A 248 -11.77 8.10 -1.04
N ARG A 249 -12.22 7.05 -1.75
CA ARG A 249 -11.75 6.81 -3.12
C ARG A 249 -12.23 7.89 -4.07
N ASN A 250 -13.48 8.34 -3.93
CA ASN A 250 -14.01 9.44 -4.73
C ASN A 250 -13.50 10.79 -4.15
N PRO A 251 -12.74 11.60 -4.92
CA PRO A 251 -12.28 12.92 -4.47
C PRO A 251 -13.39 13.86 -4.00
N ASP A 252 -14.60 13.75 -4.56
CA ASP A 252 -15.75 14.59 -4.18
C ASP A 252 -16.28 14.31 -2.77
N ARG A 253 -15.91 13.17 -2.19
CA ARG A 253 -16.27 12.77 -0.82
C ARG A 253 -15.22 13.13 0.22
N ARG A 254 -14.08 13.71 -0.20
CA ARG A 254 -13.01 14.17 0.69
C ARG A 254 -13.30 15.59 1.18
N PRO A 255 -12.61 16.05 2.24
CA PRO A 255 -12.62 17.46 2.62
C PRO A 255 -12.22 18.36 1.43
N ARG A 256 -12.76 19.57 1.38
CA ARG A 256 -12.58 20.47 0.23
C ARG A 256 -11.22 21.16 0.19
N SER A 257 -10.59 21.38 1.35
CA SER A 257 -9.32 22.10 1.43
C SER A 257 -8.46 21.66 2.61
N ALA A 258 -7.16 21.90 2.51
CA ALA A 258 -6.22 21.68 3.61
C ALA A 258 -6.56 22.54 4.83
N GLN A 259 -7.04 23.77 4.64
CA GLN A 259 -7.55 24.62 5.72
C GLN A 259 -8.70 23.96 6.51
N GLN A 260 -9.68 23.34 5.84
CA GLN A 260 -10.80 22.67 6.51
C GLN A 260 -10.31 21.51 7.39
N VAL A 261 -9.36 20.73 6.88
CA VAL A 261 -8.74 19.62 7.61
C VAL A 261 -7.96 20.14 8.81
N GLN A 262 -7.18 21.21 8.63
CA GLN A 262 -6.39 21.82 9.70
C GLN A 262 -7.27 22.28 10.86
N GLN A 263 -8.40 22.93 10.58
CA GLN A 263 -9.33 23.41 11.61
C GLN A 263 -9.90 22.25 12.43
N ARG A 264 -10.26 21.13 11.78
CA ARG A 264 -10.73 19.92 12.47
C ARG A 264 -9.64 19.31 13.34
N LEU A 265 -8.40 19.25 12.85
CA LEU A 265 -7.24 18.76 13.62
C LEU A 265 -6.94 19.66 14.83
N GLN A 266 -7.05 20.98 14.69
CA GLN A 266 -6.86 21.92 15.80
C GLN A 266 -7.96 21.81 16.86
N ALA A 267 -9.22 21.63 16.44
CA ALA A 267 -10.33 21.38 17.35
C ALA A 267 -10.12 20.08 18.16
N LEU A 268 -9.62 19.02 17.52
CA LEU A 268 -9.24 17.78 18.19
C LEU A 268 -8.16 18.00 19.26
N LEU A 269 -7.12 18.79 18.98
CA LEU A 269 -6.08 19.11 19.97
C LEU A 269 -6.65 19.87 21.17
N ALA A 270 -7.51 20.85 20.92
CA ALA A 270 -8.14 21.62 21.99
C ALA A 270 -9.04 20.74 22.88
N SER A 271 -9.82 19.84 22.29
CA SER A 271 -10.66 18.89 23.01
C SER A 271 -9.84 17.90 23.84
N CYS A 272 -8.72 17.39 23.33
CA CYS A 272 -7.81 16.54 24.10
C CYS A 272 -7.19 17.30 25.29
N ALA A 273 -6.76 18.55 25.09
CA ALA A 273 -6.19 19.37 26.16
C ALA A 273 -7.23 19.73 27.26
N ALA A 274 -8.49 19.92 26.88
CA ALA A 274 -9.57 20.19 27.82
C ALA A 274 -9.97 18.96 28.67
N ALA A 275 -9.83 17.75 28.10
CA ALA A 275 -10.07 16.50 28.83
C ALA A 275 -8.99 16.19 29.88
N ASP A 276 -7.78 16.70 29.70
CA ASP A 276 -6.64 16.56 30.63
C ASP A 276 -6.61 17.64 31.74
N ALA A 277 -7.53 18.61 31.73
CA ALA A 277 -7.65 19.59 32.80
C ALA A 277 -8.31 18.96 34.05
N PRO A 278 -7.82 19.22 35.28
CA PRO A 278 -8.43 18.67 36.49
C PRO A 278 -9.83 19.27 36.68
N THR A 279 -10.84 18.53 36.23
CA THR A 279 -12.23 18.95 36.39
C THR A 279 -12.60 18.73 37.85
N ALA A 280 -12.80 19.84 38.56
CA ALA A 280 -13.34 19.86 39.91
C ALA A 280 -14.65 19.06 39.96
N ALA A 281 -14.72 18.14 40.92
CA ALA A 281 -15.87 17.27 41.12
C ALA A 281 -17.16 18.08 41.29
N MET A 282 -18.14 17.82 40.41
CA MET A 282 -19.54 18.14 40.67
C MET A 282 -20.30 16.89 41.09
N PRO A 283 -21.28 17.01 42.00
CA PRO A 283 -21.95 15.88 42.64
C PRO A 283 -22.94 15.18 41.68
N PRO A 284 -23.27 13.91 41.92
CA PRO A 284 -24.06 13.11 41.00
C PRO A 284 -25.54 13.50 41.11
N THR A 285 -26.15 13.85 39.97
CA THR A 285 -27.62 13.95 39.86
C THR A 285 -28.14 12.81 38.99
N GLN A 286 -29.06 12.04 39.56
CA GLN A 286 -29.79 10.95 38.92
C GLN A 286 -30.45 11.39 37.61
N ARG A 287 -30.36 10.54 36.58
CA ARG A 287 -31.44 10.36 35.59
C ARG A 287 -31.34 9.00 34.88
N THR A 288 -32.36 8.19 35.15
CA THR A 288 -33.11 7.29 34.25
C THR A 288 -32.37 6.19 33.49
N ARG A 289 -32.66 4.94 33.89
CA ARG A 289 -32.37 3.72 33.12
C ARG A 289 -33.11 3.75 31.78
N LEU A 290 -32.40 3.50 30.69
CA LEU A 290 -32.96 2.99 29.44
C LEU A 290 -32.32 1.63 29.13
N MET A 291 -33.15 0.74 28.58
CA MET A 291 -32.95 -0.70 28.45
C MET A 291 -31.67 -1.12 27.74
N ASP A 292 -31.09 -2.19 28.28
CA ASP A 292 -30.07 -3.06 27.71
C ASP A 292 -30.68 -3.84 26.52
N ASP A 293 -30.17 -3.66 25.31
CA ASP A 293 -30.42 -4.56 24.18
C ASP A 293 -29.10 -5.25 23.82
N THR A 294 -28.79 -6.31 24.58
CA THR A 294 -27.78 -7.27 24.21
C THR A 294 -28.27 -8.12 23.02
N ARG A 295 -27.87 -7.73 21.81
CA ARG A 295 -27.68 -8.70 20.72
C ARG A 295 -26.21 -8.76 20.34
N ARG A 296 -25.47 -9.50 21.18
CA ARG A 296 -24.12 -9.97 20.86
C ARG A 296 -24.28 -11.04 19.78
N ALA A 297 -23.80 -10.78 18.56
CA ALA A 297 -23.65 -11.83 17.56
C ALA A 297 -22.73 -12.93 18.13
N PRO A 298 -23.06 -14.23 17.94
CA PRO A 298 -22.25 -15.31 18.48
C PRO A 298 -20.85 -15.25 17.87
N ARG A 299 -19.83 -15.25 18.73
CA ARG A 299 -18.43 -15.37 18.35
C ARG A 299 -18.23 -16.79 17.79
N PRO A 300 -17.71 -16.98 16.56
CA PRO A 300 -17.38 -18.31 16.06
C PRO A 300 -16.49 -19.07 17.05
N PRO A 301 -16.68 -20.40 17.21
CA PRO A 301 -15.93 -21.22 18.16
C PRO A 301 -14.42 -21.15 17.88
N SER A 302 -13.57 -21.24 18.90
CA SER A 302 -12.12 -21.38 18.70
C SER A 302 -11.78 -22.85 18.37
N PRO A 303 -10.71 -23.14 17.60
CA PRO A 303 -10.24 -24.51 17.39
C PRO A 303 -10.06 -25.31 18.68
N ASP A 304 -9.60 -24.66 19.75
CA ASP A 304 -9.44 -25.25 21.08
C ASP A 304 -10.76 -25.64 21.77
N SER A 305 -11.88 -25.06 21.31
CA SER A 305 -13.22 -25.36 21.82
C SER A 305 -13.89 -26.52 21.06
N TRP A 306 -13.23 -27.07 20.04
CA TRP A 306 -13.74 -28.21 19.28
C TRP A 306 -13.53 -29.52 20.04
N ASN A 307 -14.40 -30.48 19.79
CA ASN A 307 -14.35 -31.77 20.45
C ASN A 307 -13.07 -32.54 20.03
N ARG A 308 -12.14 -32.75 20.97
CA ARG A 308 -10.89 -33.48 20.69
C ARG A 308 -11.10 -34.89 20.16
N ALA A 309 -12.24 -35.52 20.42
CA ALA A 309 -12.57 -36.84 19.87
C ALA A 309 -12.92 -36.82 18.37
N SER A 310 -13.17 -35.63 17.77
CA SER A 310 -13.50 -35.45 16.35
C SER A 310 -12.43 -34.70 15.54
N THR A 311 -11.31 -34.33 16.16
CA THR A 311 -10.22 -33.59 15.54
C THR A 311 -8.94 -34.40 15.60
N ASP A 312 -8.21 -34.55 14.48
CA ASP A 312 -6.86 -35.11 14.54
C ASP A 312 -5.92 -34.23 15.39
N GLU A 313 -4.90 -34.84 16.00
CA GLU A 313 -3.94 -34.16 16.88
C GLU A 313 -2.91 -33.31 16.12
N THR A 314 -3.06 -33.14 14.79
CA THR A 314 -2.10 -32.43 13.95
C THR A 314 -2.04 -30.95 14.35
N PRO A 315 -0.85 -30.41 14.68
CA PRO A 315 -0.69 -28.99 14.94
C PRO A 315 -1.12 -28.15 13.73
N PHE A 316 -1.92 -27.10 13.96
CA PHE A 316 -2.36 -26.21 12.89
C PHE A 316 -1.27 -25.20 12.51
N THR A 317 -0.21 -25.68 11.90
CA THR A 317 0.97 -24.89 11.51
C THR A 317 1.37 -25.17 10.06
N ALA A 318 2.09 -24.23 9.45
CA ALA A 318 2.65 -24.41 8.12
C ALA A 318 3.56 -25.65 8.03
N ASP A 319 4.39 -25.91 9.03
CA ASP A 319 5.29 -27.07 9.01
C ASP A 319 4.56 -28.41 9.11
N ALA A 320 3.45 -28.49 9.83
CA ALA A 320 2.69 -29.73 9.98
C ALA A 320 1.75 -30.02 8.78
N LEU A 321 1.25 -28.98 8.11
CA LEU A 321 0.22 -29.13 7.08
C LEU A 321 0.74 -28.92 5.65
N LEU A 322 1.76 -28.09 5.46
CA LEU A 322 2.32 -27.77 4.16
C LEU A 322 3.68 -28.47 4.00
N PRO A 323 3.96 -29.12 2.86
CA PRO A 323 5.28 -29.69 2.62
C PRO A 323 6.29 -28.57 2.36
N ARG A 324 7.56 -28.77 2.72
CA ARG A 324 8.63 -27.80 2.38
C ARG A 324 8.90 -27.75 0.88
N ARG A 325 8.74 -28.89 0.20
CA ARG A 325 8.86 -29.03 -1.25
C ARG A 325 7.87 -30.05 -1.77
N PHE A 326 7.43 -29.89 -3.01
CA PHE A 326 6.68 -30.91 -3.71
C PHE A 326 7.13 -31.01 -5.16
N THR A 327 7.03 -32.20 -5.73
CA THR A 327 7.27 -32.46 -7.15
C THR A 327 5.94 -32.76 -7.82
N ASN A 328 5.61 -32.03 -8.89
CA ASN A 328 4.39 -32.26 -9.67
C ASN A 328 4.49 -33.51 -10.54
N ASP A 329 3.39 -33.88 -11.20
CA ASP A 329 3.32 -35.09 -12.06
C ASP A 329 4.17 -34.98 -13.35
N MET A 330 4.90 -33.88 -13.52
CA MET A 330 5.80 -33.59 -14.64
C MET A 330 7.28 -33.52 -14.19
N ASP A 331 7.60 -34.07 -13.01
CA ASP A 331 8.93 -34.07 -12.39
C ASP A 331 9.54 -32.68 -12.11
N ILE A 332 8.69 -31.66 -11.91
CA ILE A 332 9.13 -30.29 -11.60
C ILE A 332 8.99 -30.04 -10.10
N GLU A 333 10.09 -29.61 -9.49
CA GLU A 333 10.18 -29.31 -8.06
C GLU A 333 9.73 -27.88 -7.76
N PHE A 334 8.94 -27.73 -6.70
CA PHE A 334 8.54 -26.45 -6.14
C PHE A 334 9.00 -26.38 -4.68
N ALA A 335 9.60 -25.26 -4.30
CA ALA A 335 10.02 -25.02 -2.91
C ALA A 335 9.17 -23.92 -2.26
N ARG A 336 8.81 -24.12 -0.99
CA ARG A 336 8.11 -23.11 -0.19
C ARG A 336 9.04 -21.93 0.06
N ILE A 337 8.62 -20.74 -0.35
CA ILE A 337 9.39 -19.48 -0.21
C ILE A 337 8.78 -18.54 0.82
N ALA A 338 7.50 -18.74 1.16
CA ALA A 338 6.80 -17.98 2.20
C ALA A 338 5.68 -18.84 2.80
N GLU A 339 5.37 -18.55 4.06
CA GLU A 339 4.28 -19.16 4.81
C GLU A 339 3.63 -18.12 5.73
N ASP A 340 2.36 -18.32 6.02
CA ASP A 340 1.56 -17.47 6.90
C ASP A 340 0.51 -18.33 7.62
N THR A 341 0.26 -18.09 8.90
CA THR A 341 -0.81 -18.75 9.66
C THR A 341 -1.59 -17.68 10.39
N ARG A 342 -2.90 -17.61 10.10
CA ARG A 342 -3.73 -16.51 10.61
C ARG A 342 -5.17 -16.96 10.89
N PRO A 343 -5.87 -16.29 11.83
CA PRO A 343 -7.30 -16.45 11.99
C PRO A 343 -8.04 -16.16 10.68
N SER A 344 -9.09 -16.93 10.37
CA SER A 344 -9.92 -16.75 9.17
C SER A 344 -10.59 -15.37 9.11
N ARG A 345 -10.76 -14.71 10.27
CA ARG A 345 -11.30 -13.36 10.41
C ARG A 345 -10.31 -12.24 10.02
N GLU A 346 -9.01 -12.56 9.98
CA GLU A 346 -7.93 -11.64 9.61
C GLU A 346 -7.48 -11.82 8.16
N ALA A 347 -7.94 -12.89 7.52
CA ALA A 347 -7.79 -13.08 6.09
C ALA A 347 -8.78 -12.18 5.35
N GLY A 348 -8.25 -11.22 4.58
CA GLY A 348 -9.03 -10.20 3.89
C GLY A 348 -10.17 -10.74 3.00
N PRO A 349 -11.06 -9.85 2.50
CA PRO A 349 -12.34 -10.19 1.86
C PRO A 349 -12.17 -10.74 0.44
N SER A 350 -11.31 -11.74 0.23
CA SER A 350 -11.45 -12.58 -0.95
C SER A 350 -12.80 -13.30 -0.84
N ASP A 351 -13.56 -13.32 -1.94
CA ASP A 351 -14.89 -13.96 -2.01
C ASP A 351 -14.87 -15.37 -1.40
N LEU A 352 -13.75 -16.09 -1.58
CA LEU A 352 -13.56 -17.44 -1.08
C LEU A 352 -13.39 -17.52 0.44
N ILE A 353 -12.53 -16.69 1.05
CA ILE A 353 -12.21 -16.80 2.48
C ILE A 353 -13.39 -16.30 3.34
N GLY A 354 -14.07 -15.23 2.91
CA GLY A 354 -15.29 -14.76 3.57
C GLY A 354 -16.47 -15.72 3.44
N GLU A 355 -16.54 -16.52 2.37
CA GLU A 355 -17.55 -17.57 2.20
C GLU A 355 -17.26 -18.84 3.01
N LEU A 356 -15.99 -19.20 3.18
CA LEU A 356 -15.58 -20.36 3.98
C LEU A 356 -15.58 -20.03 5.48
N ALA A 357 -15.25 -18.80 5.88
CA ALA A 357 -15.35 -18.33 7.27
C ALA A 357 -16.81 -18.30 7.76
N ARG A 358 -17.78 -18.05 6.88
CA ARG A 358 -19.23 -18.20 7.16
C ARG A 358 -19.70 -19.65 7.35
N ARG A 359 -18.81 -20.63 7.14
CA ARG A 359 -19.03 -22.06 7.32
C ARG A 359 -18.13 -22.63 8.43
N ASP A 360 -17.94 -21.84 9.49
CA ASP A 360 -17.21 -22.21 10.71
C ASP A 360 -15.71 -22.49 10.52
N CYS A 361 -15.11 -22.02 9.43
CA CYS A 361 -13.66 -21.97 9.30
C CYS A 361 -13.10 -20.84 10.16
N THR A 362 -12.15 -21.15 11.03
CA THR A 362 -11.66 -20.26 12.10
C THR A 362 -10.21 -19.81 11.92
N GLU A 363 -9.40 -20.61 11.23
CA GLU A 363 -7.98 -20.34 10.96
C GLU A 363 -7.60 -20.83 9.55
N VAL A 364 -6.62 -20.18 8.95
CA VAL A 364 -6.10 -20.47 7.62
C VAL A 364 -4.57 -20.50 7.67
N VAL A 365 -4.00 -21.59 7.19
CA VAL A 365 -2.56 -21.69 6.89
C VAL A 365 -2.35 -21.46 5.40
N ALA A 366 -1.41 -20.61 5.03
CA ALA A 366 -1.07 -20.32 3.65
C ALA A 366 0.41 -20.57 3.38
N GLY A 367 0.73 -21.05 2.18
CA GLY A 367 2.09 -21.23 1.68
C GLY A 367 2.21 -20.73 0.24
N VAL A 368 3.33 -20.10 -0.08
CA VAL A 368 3.68 -19.72 -1.45
C VAL A 368 4.90 -20.53 -1.87
N TYR A 369 4.78 -21.16 -3.03
CA TYR A 369 5.81 -21.99 -3.63
C TYR A 369 6.26 -21.39 -4.94
N ALA A 370 7.57 -21.45 -5.20
CA ALA A 370 8.15 -21.09 -6.49
C ALA A 370 8.76 -22.33 -7.17
N GLU A 371 8.57 -22.43 -8.48
CA GLU A 371 9.26 -23.41 -9.32
C GLU A 371 10.78 -23.28 -9.13
N GLN A 372 11.43 -24.40 -8.81
CA GLN A 372 12.89 -24.51 -8.84
C GLN A 372 13.32 -24.75 -10.30
N PRO A 373 14.47 -24.22 -10.77
CA PRO A 373 14.76 -24.00 -12.19
C PRO A 373 14.30 -25.17 -13.07
N GLY A 374 13.20 -24.94 -13.78
CA GLY A 374 12.48 -25.90 -14.60
C GLY A 374 12.32 -25.40 -16.03
N PRO A 375 11.70 -26.19 -16.93
CA PRO A 375 11.66 -25.90 -18.37
C PRO A 375 10.86 -24.64 -18.74
N HIS A 376 10.09 -24.07 -17.80
CA HIS A 376 9.14 -23.00 -18.08
C HIS A 376 9.29 -21.76 -17.18
N ALA A 377 10.04 -21.83 -16.07
CA ALA A 377 10.37 -20.68 -15.24
C ALA A 377 11.78 -20.16 -15.53
N THR A 378 11.88 -18.84 -15.78
CA THR A 378 13.16 -18.12 -15.73
C THR A 378 13.22 -17.28 -14.46
N PRO A 379 14.41 -16.83 -14.00
CA PRO A 379 14.52 -15.90 -12.88
C PRO A 379 13.69 -14.61 -13.07
N GLU A 380 13.45 -14.23 -14.32
CA GLU A 380 12.67 -13.05 -14.72
C GLU A 380 11.17 -13.33 -14.85
N ASN A 381 10.75 -14.60 -14.94
CA ASN A 381 9.35 -15.01 -15.06
C ASN A 381 9.08 -16.36 -14.36
N PRO A 382 9.14 -16.39 -13.02
CA PRO A 382 8.92 -17.60 -12.24
C PRO A 382 7.44 -17.98 -12.19
N VAL A 383 7.16 -19.26 -11.93
CA VAL A 383 5.81 -19.70 -11.64
C VAL A 383 5.60 -19.87 -10.15
N TYR A 384 4.47 -19.34 -9.68
CA TYR A 384 4.06 -19.43 -8.29
C TYR A 384 2.83 -20.32 -8.11
N VAL A 385 2.84 -21.06 -7.00
CA VAL A 385 1.67 -21.78 -6.49
C VAL A 385 1.39 -21.29 -5.08
N SER A 386 0.20 -20.72 -4.87
CA SER A 386 -0.29 -20.38 -3.54
C SER A 386 -1.20 -21.51 -3.06
N VAL A 387 -0.95 -22.03 -1.86
CA VAL A 387 -1.79 -23.03 -1.20
C VAL A 387 -2.39 -22.42 0.06
N GLN A 388 -3.68 -22.65 0.30
CA GLN A 388 -4.38 -22.25 1.50
C GLN A 388 -5.08 -23.49 2.10
N VAL A 389 -4.91 -23.70 3.40
CA VAL A 389 -5.49 -24.80 4.15
C VAL A 389 -6.49 -24.23 5.14
N PHE A 390 -7.73 -24.69 5.01
CA PHE A 390 -8.84 -24.32 5.86
C PHE A 390 -9.16 -25.48 6.79
N ALA A 391 -9.13 -25.24 8.11
CA ALA A 391 -9.60 -26.21 9.09
C ALA A 391 -11.09 -26.03 9.38
N PHE A 392 -11.78 -27.16 9.51
CA PHE A 392 -13.18 -27.23 9.93
C PHE A 392 -13.32 -28.03 11.23
N PRO A 393 -14.42 -27.81 11.98
CA PRO A 393 -14.68 -28.53 13.23
C PRO A 393 -14.77 -30.06 13.06
N ASP A 394 -15.32 -30.52 11.94
CA ASP A 394 -15.49 -31.93 11.63
C ASP A 394 -15.41 -32.22 10.12
N VAL A 395 -15.43 -33.52 9.80
CA VAL A 395 -15.33 -34.02 8.41
C VAL A 395 -16.58 -33.66 7.58
N GLU A 396 -17.75 -33.58 8.19
CA GLU A 396 -19.02 -33.30 7.50
C GLU A 396 -19.06 -31.84 7.01
N MET A 397 -18.65 -30.89 7.85
CA MET A 397 -18.51 -29.48 7.48
C MET A 397 -17.45 -29.26 6.40
N ALA A 398 -16.30 -29.92 6.51
CA ALA A 398 -15.27 -29.90 5.47
C ALA A 398 -15.80 -30.47 4.14
N GLN A 399 -16.60 -31.53 4.19
CA GLN A 399 -17.24 -32.13 3.02
C GLN A 399 -18.29 -31.19 2.40
N GLY A 400 -19.08 -30.48 3.22
CA GLY A 400 -20.02 -29.47 2.77
C GLY A 400 -19.32 -28.29 2.06
N ALA A 401 -18.23 -27.80 2.64
CA ALA A 401 -17.40 -26.74 2.05
C ALA A 401 -16.75 -27.18 0.73
N HIS A 402 -16.19 -28.40 0.67
CA HIS A 402 -15.62 -28.95 -0.55
C HIS A 402 -16.67 -29.14 -1.65
N LYS A 403 -17.87 -29.63 -1.31
CA LYS A 403 -19.00 -29.77 -2.25
C LYS A 403 -19.43 -28.42 -2.84
N TYR A 404 -19.39 -27.36 -2.03
CA TYR A 404 -19.67 -26.00 -2.47
C TYR A 404 -18.61 -25.47 -3.46
N LEU A 405 -17.32 -25.73 -3.20
CA LEU A 405 -16.23 -25.28 -4.08
C LEU A 405 -16.05 -26.14 -5.34
N GLY A 406 -16.42 -27.42 -5.28
CA GLY A 406 -16.08 -28.47 -6.23
C GLY A 406 -14.58 -28.77 -6.29
N ASP A 407 -14.18 -29.80 -7.05
CA ASP A 407 -12.76 -30.14 -7.29
C ASP A 407 -11.96 -28.99 -7.94
N GLY A 408 -12.65 -27.97 -8.45
CA GLY A 408 -12.06 -26.85 -9.17
C GLY A 408 -11.77 -27.23 -10.62
N GLY A 409 -12.39 -26.48 -11.54
CA GLY A 409 -11.95 -26.29 -12.91
C GLY A 409 -11.80 -24.78 -13.12
N GLY A 410 -10.62 -24.32 -13.49
CA GLY A 410 -10.34 -22.89 -13.63
C GLY A 410 -11.19 -22.23 -14.72
N VAL A 411 -11.71 -21.04 -14.45
CA VAL A 411 -12.18 -20.12 -15.51
C VAL A 411 -10.96 -19.50 -16.15
N TRP A 412 -10.83 -19.66 -17.47
CA TRP A 412 -9.90 -18.88 -18.28
C TRP A 412 -10.31 -17.42 -18.21
N ARG A 413 -9.61 -16.60 -17.43
CA ARG A 413 -9.82 -15.15 -17.48
C ARG A 413 -8.79 -14.54 -18.41
N LEU A 414 -9.12 -14.56 -19.70
CA LEU A 414 -8.41 -13.80 -20.72
C LEU A 414 -8.63 -12.31 -20.42
N THR A 415 -7.65 -11.67 -19.80
CA THR A 415 -7.68 -10.21 -19.66
C THR A 415 -6.94 -9.62 -20.84
N MET A 416 -7.65 -9.45 -21.95
CA MET A 416 -7.15 -8.73 -23.12
C MET A 416 -7.10 -7.24 -22.82
N TRP A 417 -5.95 -6.61 -23.01
CA TRP A 417 -5.84 -5.17 -23.00
C TRP A 417 -5.64 -4.67 -24.43
N SER A 418 -6.42 -3.66 -24.82
CA SER A 418 -6.28 -2.90 -26.06
C SER A 418 -6.01 -1.45 -25.69
N ALA A 419 -5.15 -0.78 -26.46
CA ALA A 419 -5.03 0.67 -26.42
C ALA A 419 -5.39 1.22 -27.80
N ARG A 420 -6.45 2.03 -27.91
CA ARG A 420 -6.32 3.41 -28.45
C ARG A 420 -7.56 4.31 -28.34
N ASP A 421 -7.18 5.59 -28.40
CA ASP A 421 -7.90 6.86 -28.39
C ASP A 421 -9.35 6.85 -28.88
N GLY A 422 -10.26 7.35 -28.03
CA GLY A 422 -11.62 7.75 -28.42
C GLY A 422 -12.69 6.66 -28.28
N GLY A 423 -13.27 6.56 -27.07
CA GLY A 423 -14.66 6.16 -26.82
C GLY A 423 -15.23 4.95 -27.57
N GLY A 424 -14.69 3.74 -27.34
CA GLY A 424 -15.34 2.48 -27.73
C GLY A 424 -14.43 1.26 -27.57
N LEU A 425 -14.94 0.16 -26.97
CA LEU A 425 -14.19 -1.08 -26.77
C LEU A 425 -14.24 -1.96 -28.04
N ALA A 426 -13.10 -2.18 -28.69
CA ALA A 426 -12.92 -3.24 -29.70
C ALA A 426 -11.53 -3.91 -29.58
N PRO A 427 -11.39 -5.23 -29.88
CA PRO A 427 -10.15 -5.99 -29.70
C PRO A 427 -9.06 -5.65 -30.74
N CYS A 428 -7.80 -5.54 -30.29
CA CYS A 428 -6.62 -5.29 -31.13
C CYS A 428 -5.77 -6.58 -31.30
N PRO A 429 -5.20 -6.89 -32.49
CA PRO A 429 -4.61 -8.22 -32.76
C PRO A 429 -3.18 -8.45 -32.21
N ASP A 430 -2.39 -7.41 -31.92
CA ASP A 430 -0.92 -7.57 -31.94
C ASP A 430 -0.17 -7.58 -30.60
N LYS A 431 -0.81 -7.36 -29.44
CA LYS A 431 -0.16 -7.54 -28.11
C LYS A 431 -1.13 -8.01 -27.05
N VAL A 432 -1.22 -9.32 -26.86
CA VAL A 432 -2.12 -9.95 -25.88
C VAL A 432 -1.30 -10.49 -24.71
N TYR A 433 -1.34 -9.83 -23.55
CA TYR A 433 -0.81 -10.40 -22.32
C TYR A 433 -1.85 -11.33 -21.72
N ARG A 434 -1.50 -12.60 -21.50
CA ARG A 434 -2.42 -13.58 -20.90
C ARG A 434 -1.91 -13.98 -19.53
N SER A 435 -2.63 -13.58 -18.49
CA SER A 435 -2.43 -14.14 -17.16
C SER A 435 -3.19 -15.46 -17.06
N TYR A 436 -2.48 -16.55 -16.88
CA TYR A 436 -3.08 -17.86 -16.70
C TYR A 436 -3.18 -18.16 -15.21
N ARG A 437 -4.37 -18.56 -14.75
CA ARG A 437 -4.65 -18.92 -13.36
C ARG A 437 -5.41 -20.23 -13.33
N TRP A 438 -4.96 -21.16 -12.50
CA TRP A 438 -5.67 -22.42 -12.29
C TRP A 438 -5.88 -22.67 -10.80
N ARG A 439 -7.14 -22.96 -10.43
CA ARG A 439 -7.53 -23.28 -9.06
C ARG A 439 -7.89 -24.76 -8.97
N TYR A 440 -7.39 -25.43 -7.95
CA TYR A 440 -7.79 -26.79 -7.57
C TYR A 440 -8.11 -26.82 -6.08
N SER A 441 -9.16 -27.54 -5.70
CA SER A 441 -9.47 -27.78 -4.29
C SER A 441 -9.41 -29.27 -3.97
N TRP A 442 -8.92 -29.59 -2.79
CA TRP A 442 -8.71 -30.96 -2.35
C TRP A 442 -9.01 -31.06 -0.86
N ARG A 443 -9.74 -32.10 -0.45
CA ARG A 443 -10.05 -32.32 0.95
C ARG A 443 -9.29 -33.54 1.46
N VAL A 444 -8.65 -33.38 2.61
CA VAL A 444 -8.09 -34.49 3.39
C VAL A 444 -8.61 -34.36 4.82
N HIS A 445 -9.34 -35.36 5.28
CA HIS A 445 -9.97 -35.36 6.60
C HIS A 445 -10.83 -34.08 6.83
N ARG A 446 -10.60 -33.34 7.92
CA ARG A 446 -11.28 -32.06 8.22
C ARG A 446 -10.67 -30.84 7.54
N TYR A 447 -9.60 -31.02 6.77
CA TYR A 447 -8.88 -29.94 6.10
C TYR A 447 -9.32 -29.83 4.64
N LEU A 448 -9.51 -28.59 4.20
CA LEU A 448 -9.73 -28.24 2.80
C LEU A 448 -8.53 -27.44 2.31
N ALA A 449 -7.77 -28.02 1.38
CA ALA A 449 -6.69 -27.34 0.69
C ALA A 449 -7.21 -26.71 -0.60
N VAL A 450 -6.88 -25.44 -0.85
CA VAL A 450 -7.13 -24.74 -2.11
C VAL A 450 -5.79 -24.26 -2.65
N ALA A 451 -5.42 -24.75 -3.83
CA ALA A 451 -4.22 -24.35 -4.53
C ALA A 451 -4.57 -23.47 -5.73
N LEU A 452 -3.82 -22.38 -5.91
CA LEU A 452 -3.88 -21.47 -7.04
C LEU A 452 -2.50 -21.37 -7.69
N ALA A 453 -2.36 -21.95 -8.88
CA ALA A 453 -1.16 -21.79 -9.70
C ALA A 453 -1.36 -20.62 -10.68
N TYR A 454 -0.35 -19.77 -10.83
CA TYR A 454 -0.44 -18.62 -11.74
C TYR A 454 0.90 -18.24 -12.38
N ARG A 455 0.84 -17.80 -13.65
CA ARG A 455 1.97 -17.22 -14.41
C ARG A 455 1.47 -16.17 -15.40
N ALA A 456 2.32 -15.18 -15.69
CA ALA A 456 2.19 -14.29 -16.84
C ALA A 456 2.88 -14.94 -18.06
N ASP A 457 2.11 -15.25 -19.09
CA ASP A 457 2.61 -15.95 -20.28
C ASP A 457 2.56 -15.05 -21.52
N LEU A 458 3.61 -15.16 -22.33
CA LEU A 458 3.89 -14.38 -23.54
C LEU A 458 3.73 -15.23 -24.82
N THR A 459 3.62 -16.57 -24.71
CA THR A 459 3.70 -17.47 -25.88
C THR A 459 2.35 -17.76 -26.54
N ASN A 460 1.23 -17.33 -25.94
CA ASN A 460 -0.13 -17.33 -26.51
C ASN A 460 -0.68 -18.69 -26.99
N ASP A 461 0.06 -19.79 -26.80
CA ASP A 461 -0.20 -21.13 -27.36
C ASP A 461 -0.99 -22.05 -26.40
N GLY A 462 -1.21 -21.61 -25.15
CA GLY A 462 -1.96 -22.37 -24.15
C GLY A 462 -1.21 -23.60 -23.62
N SER A 463 0.06 -23.79 -24.00
CA SER A 463 0.92 -24.89 -23.56
C SER A 463 1.11 -24.94 -22.04
N ILE A 464 0.99 -23.78 -21.39
CA ILE A 464 1.13 -23.64 -19.93
C ILE A 464 -0.09 -24.15 -19.14
N GLY A 465 -1.25 -24.33 -19.77
CA GLY A 465 -2.49 -24.72 -19.10
C GLY A 465 -2.41 -26.06 -18.35
N PRO A 466 -2.05 -27.17 -19.03
CA PRO A 466 -1.86 -28.47 -18.38
C PRO A 466 -0.82 -28.42 -17.26
N TRP A 467 0.22 -27.60 -17.44
CA TRP A 467 1.29 -27.41 -16.48
C TRP A 467 0.80 -26.71 -15.20
N LEU A 468 0.03 -25.62 -15.31
CA LEU A 468 -0.57 -24.94 -14.15
C LEU A 468 -1.58 -25.82 -13.43
N ALA A 469 -2.34 -26.62 -14.19
CA ALA A 469 -3.28 -27.58 -13.64
C ALA A 469 -2.57 -28.68 -12.85
N ALA A 470 -1.47 -29.24 -13.37
CA ALA A 470 -0.66 -30.24 -12.68
C ALA A 470 -0.02 -29.66 -11.40
N ALA A 471 0.53 -28.44 -11.48
CA ALA A 471 1.13 -27.76 -10.34
C ALA A 471 0.12 -27.50 -9.21
N ALA A 472 -1.05 -26.92 -9.52
CA ALA A 472 -2.10 -26.68 -8.53
C ALA A 472 -2.65 -27.99 -7.94
N ARG A 473 -2.88 -29.02 -8.78
CA ARG A 473 -3.40 -30.31 -8.33
C ARG A 473 -2.45 -31.00 -7.38
N ARG A 474 -1.17 -31.06 -7.72
CA ARG A 474 -0.16 -31.68 -6.87
C ARG A 474 -0.04 -30.94 -5.55
N ALA A 475 0.08 -29.61 -5.58
CA ALA A 475 0.25 -28.79 -4.39
C ALA A 475 -0.90 -28.98 -3.39
N ALA A 476 -2.15 -29.05 -3.86
CA ALA A 476 -3.30 -29.31 -3.00
C ALA A 476 -3.29 -30.74 -2.42
N ARG A 477 -2.89 -31.75 -3.20
CA ARG A 477 -2.83 -33.16 -2.77
C ARG A 477 -1.67 -33.46 -1.83
N SER A 478 -0.57 -32.73 -1.96
CA SER A 478 0.59 -32.83 -1.08
C SER A 478 0.37 -32.11 0.25
N THR A 479 -0.79 -31.51 0.47
CA THR A 479 -1.12 -30.73 1.66
C THR A 479 -2.07 -31.50 2.57
N GLY A 480 -1.84 -31.42 3.88
CA GLY A 480 -2.65 -32.09 4.88
C GLY A 480 -1.83 -32.74 6.00
N PRO A 481 -2.51 -33.45 6.92
CA PRO A 481 -1.92 -33.99 8.14
C PRO A 481 -0.88 -35.08 7.88
N GLN A 482 -0.85 -35.66 6.68
CA GLN A 482 0.18 -36.62 6.26
C GLN A 482 1.60 -36.05 6.23
N ASN A 483 1.77 -34.72 6.32
CA ASN A 483 3.08 -34.07 6.40
C ASN A 483 3.63 -33.97 7.83
N HIS A 484 2.85 -34.40 8.83
CA HIS A 484 3.24 -34.41 10.23
C HIS A 484 3.64 -35.82 10.67
N ASP A 485 4.92 -36.01 11.03
CA ASP A 485 5.49 -37.30 11.43
C ASP A 485 5.37 -37.59 12.95
N GLY A 486 4.60 -36.78 13.70
CA GLY A 486 4.43 -36.87 15.16
C GLY A 486 4.86 -35.63 15.91
#